data_AF-A0A7Y0B7E4-F1
#
_entry.id   AF-A0A7Y0B7E4-F1
#
_cell.length_a   1.000
_cell.length_b   1.000
_cell.length_c   1.000
_cell.angle_alpha   90.00
_cell.angle_beta   90.00
_cell.angle_gamma   90.00
#
_symmetry.space_group_name_H-M   'P 1'
#
loop_
_entity.id
_entity.type
_entity.pdbx_description
1 polymer ?
#
loop_
_entity_poly.entity_id
_entity_poly.type
_entity_poly.pdbx_seq_one_letter_code
_entity_poly.pdbx_strand_id
1 'polypeptide(L)'
;MSDQYDEDIQKVGAALIATYDILVRVCLRLPIPVTLPTGPLLDSAELIPAVARVVDLMEEMPASTDLKLSVFTASLNWLAAGKLFSRYLDHPEDTTAKPEIELILCGAAEALANAAALLHTED
;
A
#
# COMPACT_ATOMS: atom_id res chain seq x y z
N MET A 1 -2.63 -27.79 9.24
CA MET A 1 -3.05 -26.90 8.13
C MET A 1 -3.61 -25.58 8.66
N SER A 2 -4.43 -25.57 9.72
CA SER A 2 -4.91 -24.32 10.36
C SER A 2 -3.76 -23.41 10.81
N ASP A 3 -2.84 -23.91 11.62
CA ASP A 3 -1.81 -23.07 12.26
C ASP A 3 -0.93 -22.31 11.24
N GLN A 4 -0.53 -22.97 10.14
CA GLN A 4 0.27 -22.33 9.10
C GLN A 4 -0.52 -21.26 8.34
N TYR A 5 -1.79 -21.52 8.06
CA TYR A 5 -2.67 -20.57 7.39
C TYR A 5 -2.92 -19.34 8.27
N ASP A 6 -3.18 -19.56 9.57
CA ASP A 6 -3.37 -18.49 10.55
C ASP A 6 -2.10 -17.63 10.69
N GLU A 7 -0.91 -18.25 10.74
CA GLU A 7 0.37 -17.54 10.71
C GLU A 7 0.56 -16.73 9.44
N ASP A 8 0.18 -17.28 8.29
CA ASP A 8 0.34 -16.64 6.99
C ASP A 8 -0.57 -15.42 6.86
N ILE A 9 -1.83 -15.52 7.32
CA ILE A 9 -2.75 -14.38 7.42
C ILE A 9 -2.14 -13.28 8.29
N GLN A 10 -1.60 -13.63 9.46
CA GLN A 10 -1.02 -12.65 10.37
C GLN A 10 0.19 -11.94 9.75
N LYS A 11 1.07 -12.69 9.09
CA LYS A 11 2.27 -12.14 8.42
C LYS A 11 1.88 -11.20 7.28
N VAL A 12 0.97 -11.63 6.40
CA VAL A 12 0.53 -10.84 5.25
C VAL A 12 -0.27 -9.60 5.69
N GLY A 13 -1.16 -9.76 6.66
CA GLY A 13 -1.92 -8.64 7.24
C GLY A 13 -1.00 -7.60 7.89
N ALA A 14 0.02 -8.04 8.64
CA ALA A 14 1.01 -7.13 9.21
C ALA A 14 1.82 -6.40 8.12
N ALA A 15 2.18 -7.08 7.04
CA ALA A 15 2.88 -6.46 5.91
C ALA A 15 2.00 -5.40 5.21
N LEU A 16 0.70 -5.68 4.98
CA LEU A 16 -0.25 -4.72 4.44
C LEU A 16 -0.35 -3.44 5.28
N ILE A 17 -0.43 -3.58 6.60
CA ILE A 17 -0.48 -2.45 7.54
C ILE A 17 0.84 -1.68 7.52
N ALA A 18 1.98 -2.38 7.56
CA ALA A 18 3.29 -1.73 7.52
C ALA A 18 3.49 -0.92 6.22
N THR A 19 3.11 -1.47 5.07
CA THR A 19 3.15 -0.75 3.78
C THR A 19 2.20 0.46 3.78
N TYR A 20 1.01 0.32 4.36
CA TYR A 20 0.06 1.43 4.51
C TYR A 20 0.65 2.58 5.35
N ASP A 21 1.27 2.27 6.49
CA ASP A 21 1.88 3.27 7.35
C ASP A 21 3.00 4.06 6.65
N ILE A 22 3.78 3.39 5.79
CA ILE A 22 4.79 4.06 4.97
C ILE A 22 4.10 4.97 3.94
N LEU A 23 3.05 4.49 3.27
CA LEU A 23 2.28 5.29 2.31
C LEU A 23 1.71 6.56 2.98
N VAL A 24 1.14 6.45 4.19
CA VAL A 24 0.67 7.60 4.98
C VAL A 24 1.79 8.64 5.15
N ARG A 25 2.98 8.21 5.56
CA ARG A 25 4.12 9.12 5.77
C ARG A 25 4.61 9.77 4.48
N VAL A 26 4.62 9.03 3.37
CA VAL A 26 4.97 9.57 2.05
C VAL A 26 3.93 10.59 1.59
N CYS A 27 2.64 10.28 1.70
CA CYS A 27 1.54 11.18 1.33
C CYS A 27 1.55 12.49 2.09
N LEU A 28 1.92 12.49 3.38
CA LEU A 28 2.06 13.70 4.19
C LEU A 28 3.22 14.60 3.79
N ARG A 29 4.22 14.06 3.08
CA ARG A 29 5.42 14.78 2.64
C ARG A 29 5.35 15.27 1.20
N LEU A 30 4.26 14.98 0.49
CA LEU A 30 4.07 15.46 -0.89
C LEU A 30 4.03 16.99 -0.95
N PRO A 31 4.33 17.60 -2.11
CA PRO A 31 4.27 19.05 -2.29
C PRO A 31 2.92 19.65 -1.86
N ILE A 32 1.83 18.92 -2.14
CA ILE A 32 0.53 19.13 -1.53
C ILE A 32 0.25 17.92 -0.64
N PRO A 33 0.31 18.06 0.70
CA PRO A 33 0.10 16.94 1.61
C PRO A 33 -1.28 16.30 1.43
N VAL A 34 -1.28 14.97 1.32
CA VAL A 34 -2.50 14.16 1.29
C VAL A 34 -2.64 13.43 2.61
N THR A 35 -3.72 13.69 3.35
CA THR A 35 -4.01 13.01 4.60
C THR A 35 -4.78 11.72 4.34
N LEU A 36 -4.22 10.61 4.82
CA LEU A 36 -4.86 9.31 4.82
C LEU A 36 -5.40 8.97 6.22
N PRO A 37 -6.45 8.13 6.34
CA PRO A 37 -6.97 7.67 7.62
C PRO A 37 -5.87 7.08 8.52
N THR A 38 -5.89 7.41 9.80
CA THR A 38 -4.99 6.83 10.80
C THR A 38 -5.73 6.63 12.10
N GLY A 39 -5.32 5.65 12.90
CA GLY A 39 -5.96 5.39 14.19
C GLY A 39 -5.69 3.99 14.74
N PRO A 40 -6.18 3.70 15.95
CA PRO A 40 -6.02 2.39 16.59
C PRO A 40 -6.84 1.29 15.93
N LEU A 41 -7.87 1.66 15.17
CA LEU A 41 -8.72 0.76 14.41
C LEU A 41 -8.77 1.30 12.98
N LEU A 42 -8.20 0.53 12.05
CA LEU A 42 -8.24 0.85 10.63
C LEU A 42 -9.34 0.03 9.98
N ASP A 43 -10.35 0.70 9.42
CA ASP A 43 -11.44 0.08 8.68
C ASP A 43 -11.13 0.05 7.19
N SER A 44 -11.20 -1.14 6.57
CA SER A 44 -10.97 -1.30 5.13
C SER A 44 -11.96 -0.48 4.29
N ALA A 45 -13.18 -0.22 4.79
CA ALA A 45 -14.17 0.64 4.15
C ALA A 45 -13.72 2.11 4.07
N GLU A 46 -12.80 2.54 4.93
CA GLU A 46 -12.20 3.87 4.90
C GLU A 46 -10.85 3.86 4.16
N LEU A 47 -10.02 2.84 4.41
CA LEU A 47 -8.67 2.77 3.84
C LEU A 47 -8.70 2.66 2.32
N ILE A 48 -9.51 1.76 1.78
CA ILE A 48 -9.51 1.44 0.34
C ILE A 48 -9.91 2.67 -0.48
N PRO A 49 -11.02 3.39 -0.19
CA PRO A 49 -11.35 4.60 -0.92
C PRO A 49 -10.32 5.71 -0.76
N ALA A 50 -9.69 5.83 0.42
CA ALA A 50 -8.67 6.83 0.66
C ALA A 50 -7.42 6.60 -0.20
N VAL A 51 -6.93 5.36 -0.29
CA VAL A 51 -5.77 5.02 -1.15
C VAL A 51 -6.15 5.10 -2.63
N ALA A 52 -7.37 4.71 -3.02
CA ALA A 52 -7.85 4.91 -4.39
C ALA A 52 -7.83 6.40 -4.79
N ARG A 53 -8.24 7.29 -3.89
CA ARG A 53 -8.15 8.74 -4.13
C ARG A 53 -6.72 9.24 -4.32
N VAL A 54 -5.72 8.64 -3.67
CA VAL A 54 -4.31 9.01 -3.88
C VAL A 54 -3.92 8.81 -5.34
N VAL A 55 -4.37 7.69 -5.94
CA VAL A 55 -4.12 7.38 -7.37
C VAL A 55 -4.66 8.50 -8.26
N ASP A 56 -5.91 8.91 -8.03
CA ASP A 56 -6.55 10.00 -8.80
C ASP A 56 -5.82 11.34 -8.61
N LEU A 57 -5.38 11.64 -7.38
CA LEU A 57 -4.69 12.90 -7.06
C LEU A 57 -3.29 13.00 -7.70
N MET A 58 -2.62 11.87 -7.98
CA MET A 58 -1.27 11.91 -8.53
C MET A 58 -1.22 12.49 -9.95
N GLU A 59 -2.30 12.40 -10.72
CA GLU A 59 -2.38 12.99 -12.06
C GLU A 59 -2.19 14.51 -12.01
N GLU A 60 -2.89 15.17 -11.07
CA GLU A 60 -2.92 16.63 -10.92
C GLU A 60 -1.83 17.20 -9.99
N MET A 61 -1.13 16.35 -9.23
CA MET A 61 -0.11 16.77 -8.25
C MET A 61 0.99 17.63 -8.90
N PRO A 62 1.38 18.79 -8.34
CA PRO A 62 2.54 19.55 -8.84
C PRO A 62 3.85 18.94 -8.34
N ALA A 63 4.21 17.77 -8.87
CA ALA A 63 5.41 17.01 -8.53
C ALA A 63 6.12 16.51 -9.80
N SER A 64 7.37 16.08 -9.67
CA SER A 64 8.10 15.40 -10.76
C SER A 64 7.38 14.11 -11.20
N THR A 65 7.51 13.76 -12.48
CA THR A 65 6.89 12.55 -13.05
C THR A 65 7.31 11.28 -12.29
N ASP A 66 8.57 11.21 -11.86
CA ASP A 66 9.10 10.05 -11.15
C ASP A 66 8.51 9.90 -9.74
N LEU A 67 8.29 11.02 -9.05
CA LEU A 67 7.63 11.02 -7.73
C LEU A 67 6.16 10.60 -7.87
N LYS A 68 5.44 11.18 -8.85
CA LYS A 68 4.05 10.79 -9.15
C LYS A 68 3.95 9.31 -9.46
N LEU A 69 4.79 8.79 -10.35
CA LEU A 69 4.78 7.40 -10.76
C LEU A 69 5.08 6.46 -9.58
N SER A 70 6.01 6.85 -8.72
CA SER A 70 6.38 6.05 -7.53
C SER A 70 5.21 5.96 -6.55
N VAL A 71 4.55 7.08 -6.22
CA VAL A 71 3.39 7.10 -5.31
C VAL A 71 2.18 6.39 -5.93
N PHE A 72 1.93 6.60 -7.22
CA PHE A 72 0.88 5.93 -7.98
C PHE A 72 1.06 4.41 -7.97
N THR A 73 2.27 3.93 -8.28
CA THR A 73 2.62 2.51 -8.29
C THR A 73 2.45 1.89 -6.90
N ALA A 74 2.96 2.56 -5.87
CA ALA A 74 2.79 2.11 -4.49
C ALA A 74 1.32 1.96 -4.10
N SER A 75 0.51 2.97 -4.41
CA SER A 75 -0.92 3.00 -4.07
C SER A 75 -1.69 1.89 -4.79
N LEU A 76 -1.44 1.69 -6.09
CA LEU A 76 -2.07 0.61 -6.86
C LEU A 76 -1.65 -0.77 -6.36
N ASN A 77 -0.36 -0.97 -6.08
CA ASN A 77 0.14 -2.24 -5.57
C ASN A 77 -0.48 -2.55 -4.20
N TRP A 78 -0.58 -1.56 -3.30
CA TRP A 78 -1.25 -1.76 -2.02
C TRP A 78 -2.73 -2.14 -2.17
N LEU A 79 -3.46 -1.47 -3.07
CA LEU A 79 -4.86 -1.81 -3.38
C LEU A 79 -4.99 -3.21 -3.98
N ALA A 80 -4.08 -3.62 -4.87
CA ALA A 80 -4.06 -4.94 -5.49
C ALA A 80 -3.77 -6.03 -4.45
N ALA A 81 -2.79 -5.81 -3.57
CA ALA A 81 -2.47 -6.69 -2.46
C ALA A 81 -3.65 -6.85 -1.51
N GLY A 82 -4.36 -5.77 -1.16
CA GLY A 82 -5.56 -5.83 -0.32
C GLY A 82 -6.70 -6.65 -0.94
N LYS A 83 -6.93 -6.50 -2.25
CA LYS A 83 -7.92 -7.31 -2.99
C LYS A 83 -7.56 -8.79 -3.00
N LEU A 84 -6.30 -9.12 -3.26
CA LEU A 84 -5.82 -10.51 -3.24
C LEU A 84 -5.83 -11.10 -1.83
N PHE A 85 -5.54 -10.30 -0.81
CA PHE A 85 -5.65 -10.73 0.58
C PHE A 85 -7.09 -11.06 0.96
N SER A 86 -8.06 -10.23 0.57
CA SER A 86 -9.49 -10.57 0.74
C SER A 86 -9.84 -11.89 0.04
N ARG A 87 -9.37 -12.09 -1.20
CA ARG A 87 -9.56 -13.36 -1.93
C ARG A 87 -8.94 -14.54 -1.17
N TYR A 88 -7.77 -14.37 -0.58
CA TYR A 88 -7.07 -15.41 0.16
C TYR A 88 -7.78 -15.81 1.47
N LEU A 89 -8.46 -14.85 2.11
CA LEU A 89 -9.32 -15.12 3.26
C LEU A 89 -10.55 -15.96 2.86
N ASP A 90 -11.10 -15.69 1.68
CA ASP A 90 -12.27 -16.43 1.15
C ASP A 90 -11.89 -17.80 0.56
N HIS A 91 -10.64 -17.95 0.10
CA HIS A 91 -10.12 -19.14 -0.60
C HIS A 91 -8.78 -19.62 0.01
N PRO A 92 -8.79 -20.21 1.22
CA PRO A 92 -7.58 -20.67 1.92
C PRO A 92 -6.79 -21.74 1.16
N GLU A 93 -7.41 -22.45 0.21
CA GLU A 93 -6.79 -23.43 -0.66
C GLU A 93 -5.90 -22.83 -1.76
N ASP A 94 -6.00 -21.53 -2.01
CA ASP A 94 -5.19 -20.82 -2.99
C ASP A 94 -3.74 -20.69 -2.49
N THR A 95 -2.90 -21.64 -2.88
CA THR A 95 -1.50 -21.69 -2.45
C THR A 95 -0.61 -20.64 -3.13
N THR A 96 -1.09 -19.98 -4.19
CA THR A 96 -0.33 -18.93 -4.89
C THR A 96 -0.67 -17.52 -4.38
N ALA A 97 -1.80 -17.35 -3.71
CA ALA A 97 -2.22 -16.06 -3.19
C ALA A 97 -1.17 -15.40 -2.27
N LYS A 98 -0.62 -16.13 -1.29
CA LYS A 98 0.41 -15.59 -0.39
C LYS A 98 1.64 -15.03 -1.14
N PRO A 99 2.37 -15.83 -1.95
CA PRO A 99 3.54 -15.31 -2.66
C PRO A 99 3.18 -14.21 -3.67
N GLU A 100 1.99 -14.21 -4.26
CA GLU A 100 1.51 -13.10 -5.10
C GLU A 100 1.36 -11.80 -4.29
N ILE A 101 0.73 -11.86 -3.12
CA ILE A 101 0.56 -10.70 -2.24
C ILE A 101 1.92 -10.18 -1.79
N GLU A 102 2.83 -11.06 -1.35
CA GLU A 102 4.18 -10.69 -0.92
C GLU A 102 4.97 -10.00 -2.04
N LEU A 103 4.89 -10.49 -3.27
CA LEU A 103 5.54 -9.88 -4.42
C LEU A 103 5.01 -8.46 -4.69
N ILE A 104 3.69 -8.30 -4.66
CA ILE A 104 3.05 -7.00 -4.90
C ILE A 104 3.40 -6.00 -3.79
N LEU A 105 3.41 -6.44 -2.52
CA LEU A 105 3.82 -5.61 -1.40
C LEU A 105 5.30 -5.23 -1.46
N CYS A 106 6.17 -6.12 -1.94
CA CYS A 106 7.57 -5.79 -2.21
C CYS A 106 7.67 -4.65 -3.24
N GLY A 107 6.94 -4.76 -4.35
CA GLY A 107 6.89 -3.70 -5.37
C GLY A 107 6.30 -2.39 -4.82
N ALA A 108 5.31 -2.46 -3.92
CA ALA A 108 4.81 -1.28 -3.22
C ALA A 108 5.89 -0.63 -2.34
N ALA A 109 6.63 -1.44 -1.57
CA ALA A 109 7.69 -0.95 -0.69
C ALA A 109 8.85 -0.32 -1.47
N GLU A 110 9.28 -0.91 -2.58
CA GLU A 110 10.30 -0.33 -3.46
C GLU A 110 9.85 1.02 -4.03
N ALA A 111 8.60 1.10 -4.52
CA ALA A 111 8.05 2.34 -5.03
C ALA A 111 7.95 3.42 -3.94
N LEU A 112 7.58 3.07 -2.71
CA LEU A 112 7.57 3.99 -1.57
C LEU A 112 8.97 4.44 -1.17
N ALA A 113 9.97 3.56 -1.22
CA ALA A 113 11.36 3.92 -0.96
C ALA A 113 11.88 4.93 -2.00
N ASN A 114 11.55 4.72 -3.28
CA ASN A 114 11.89 5.66 -4.35
C ASN A 114 11.20 7.01 -4.16
N ALA A 115 9.89 7.02 -3.84
CA ALA A 115 9.16 8.25 -3.54
C ALA A 115 9.78 9.01 -2.36
N ALA A 116 10.13 8.30 -1.28
CA ALA A 116 10.78 8.90 -0.11
C ALA A 116 12.14 9.52 -0.46
N ALA A 117 12.95 8.87 -1.31
CA ALA A 117 14.22 9.41 -1.76
C ALA A 117 14.07 10.71 -2.57
N LEU A 118 13.11 10.75 -3.49
CA LEU A 118 12.81 11.93 -4.31
C LEU A 118 12.32 13.12 -3.46
N LEU A 119 11.57 12.84 -2.40
CA LEU A 119 11.10 13.84 -1.44
C LEU A 119 12.22 14.40 -0.54
N HIS A 120 13.41 13.81 -0.50
CA HIS A 120 14.57 14.34 0.21
C HIS A 120 15.48 15.20 -0.67
N THR A 121 15.31 15.14 -1.99
CA THR A 121 16.15 15.88 -2.95
C THR A 121 15.59 17.25 -3.33
N GLU A 122 14.38 17.60 -2.89
CA GLU A 122 13.69 18.86 -3.20
C GLU A 122 13.76 19.90 -2.06
N ASP A 123 14.46 19.62 -0.96
CA ASP A 123 14.83 20.58 0.12
C ASP A 123 16.14 21.32 -0.19
#